data_AF-A0A017RUB8-F1
#
_entry.id   AF-A0A017RUB8-F1
#
_cell.length_a   1.000
_cell.length_b   1.000
_cell.length_c   1.000
_cell.angle_alpha   90.00
_cell.angle_beta   90.00
_cell.angle_gamma   90.00
#
_symmetry.space_group_name_H-M   'P 1'
#
loop_
_entity.id
_entity.type
_entity.pdbx_description
1 polymer ?
#
loop_
_entity_poly.entity_id
_entity_poly.type
_entity_poly.pdbx_seq_one_letter_code
_entity_poly.pdbx_strand_id
1 'polypeptide(L)'
;MKHLKKLFTLLLLVIFTVTFIPSFTKAEAAVNLPTIKYIGMEHSPLLSGDTQTFYISSDFNNKVQYRVFLYSYSTKKKIELTKGYSAPVHPKTPYVIKSAYVYKNGKYRLEVLVKSKDSTKNFDSFKNYDFQCVSRDKRKNITTTGSMYNVKDVYSLGEKVVISGIKGIYGMKSPYKYKLSVYSVRKNQVVYSGSIYSTKAEWTPKEVGPYILTLYVNSKGSKAKYDAIKQKVIYVKTTNSMKSGKITLDSTKDDVISLLGEPFSTKYDYGCYVMTYDNVILYLDHTYTPNVVIGWENKGNPLIYLGNKNPNAPALTLGSYSYEVLNAMGTPEFLPPFLLNNDVDFWGFSDGSVVFFNQDGEVASYLNNGSLKISLGSKNPFAPALNLNSNFVDVVNAMGTPDALYINGIATEDYTKCWYGKSYFAFDEDGKIIFFENEGNLKINLGDINPDAPEITEGSSIQDVIDAMGTPDSITLDSESGDIIWKYGTSTISFSAEGSVKNWNDTGNLKVLK
;
A
#
# COMPACT_ATOMS: atom_id res chain seq x y z
N MET A 1 -39.44 10.73 66.70
CA MET A 1 -39.12 9.66 65.70
C MET A 1 -39.43 9.98 64.23
N LYS A 2 -40.38 10.88 63.88
CA LYS A 2 -40.62 11.26 62.46
C LYS A 2 -39.55 12.20 61.86
N HIS A 3 -38.86 13.01 62.68
CA HIS A 3 -37.82 13.93 62.19
C HIS A 3 -36.43 13.29 62.01
N LEU A 4 -36.13 12.18 62.69
CA LEU A 4 -34.84 11.47 62.56
C LEU A 4 -34.78 10.60 61.29
N LYS A 5 -35.93 10.15 60.78
CA LYS A 5 -36.01 9.39 59.52
C LYS A 5 -35.82 10.28 58.28
N LYS A 6 -36.29 11.54 58.30
CA LYS A 6 -36.11 12.46 57.17
C LYS A 6 -34.66 12.94 56.98
N LEU A 7 -33.88 13.04 58.06
CA LEU A 7 -32.46 13.41 57.97
C LEU A 7 -31.61 12.27 57.38
N PHE A 8 -31.96 11.01 57.68
CA PHE A 8 -31.27 9.83 57.15
C PHE A 8 -31.59 9.54 55.68
N THR A 9 -32.79 9.91 55.19
CA THR A 9 -33.15 9.74 53.78
C THR A 9 -32.54 10.82 52.87
N LEU A 10 -32.26 12.02 53.42
CA LEU A 10 -31.61 13.09 52.64
C LEU A 10 -30.09 12.89 52.54
N LEU A 11 -29.45 12.33 53.57
CA LEU A 11 -28.00 12.06 53.56
C LEU A 11 -27.62 10.87 52.64
N LEU A 12 -28.53 9.90 52.44
CA LEU A 12 -28.29 8.77 51.55
C LEU A 12 -28.49 9.09 50.05
N LEU A 13 -29.17 10.21 49.73
CA LEU A 13 -29.36 10.63 48.34
C LEU A 13 -28.20 11.48 47.81
N VAL A 14 -27.39 12.09 48.69
CA VAL A 14 -26.24 12.94 48.32
C VAL A 14 -24.94 12.14 48.23
N ILE A 15 -24.86 10.94 48.85
CA ILE A 15 -23.69 10.05 48.74
C ILE A 15 -23.74 9.20 47.45
N PHE A 16 -24.87 9.13 46.74
CA PHE A 16 -24.98 8.44 45.45
C PHE A 16 -24.68 9.32 44.22
N THR A 17 -24.37 10.61 44.41
CA THR A 17 -24.01 11.53 43.30
C THR A 17 -22.50 11.80 43.20
N VAL A 18 -21.67 11.08 43.96
CA VAL A 18 -20.21 11.14 43.87
C VAL A 18 -19.68 9.71 43.75
N THR A 19 -19.82 9.11 42.57
CA THR A 19 -18.96 8.04 42.01
C THR A 19 -19.63 7.42 40.80
N PHE A 20 -19.37 8.00 39.62
CA PHE A 20 -19.01 7.29 38.39
C PHE A 20 -18.96 8.34 37.27
N ILE A 21 -17.89 9.13 37.23
CA ILE A 21 -17.39 9.55 35.91
C ILE A 21 -16.76 8.25 35.41
N PRO A 22 -17.36 7.51 34.45
CA PRO A 22 -16.58 6.48 33.78
C PRO A 22 -15.39 7.22 33.22
N SER A 23 -14.19 6.94 33.76
CA SER A 23 -12.98 7.16 33.01
C SER A 23 -13.20 6.36 31.74
N PHE A 24 -13.62 7.04 30.68
CA PHE A 24 -13.44 6.53 29.33
C PHE A 24 -11.92 6.54 29.16
N THR A 25 -11.26 5.52 29.71
CA THR A 25 -10.04 5.03 29.08
C THR A 25 -10.51 4.72 27.67
N LYS A 26 -10.09 5.59 26.74
CA LYS A 26 -10.13 5.31 25.31
C LYS A 26 -9.71 3.84 25.22
N ALA A 27 -10.62 2.97 24.77
CA ALA A 27 -10.21 1.60 24.51
C ALA A 27 -9.01 1.73 23.58
N GLU A 28 -7.81 1.44 24.10
CA GLU A 28 -6.60 1.45 23.30
C GLU A 28 -6.92 0.47 22.18
N ALA A 29 -7.09 0.98 20.96
CA ALA A 29 -7.31 0.14 19.81
C ALA A 29 -6.18 -0.88 19.85
N ALA A 30 -6.53 -2.16 19.98
CA ALA A 30 -5.55 -3.22 20.16
C ALA A 30 -4.51 -3.05 19.05
N VAL A 31 -3.28 -2.68 19.42
CA VAL A 31 -2.24 -2.35 18.46
C VAL A 31 -2.05 -3.60 17.61
N ASN A 32 -2.47 -3.53 16.36
CA ASN A 32 -2.29 -4.64 15.43
C ASN A 32 -0.78 -4.75 15.19
N LEU A 33 -0.13 -5.75 15.75
CA LEU A 33 1.31 -5.96 15.60
C LEU A 33 1.56 -6.97 14.49
N PRO A 34 2.64 -6.82 13.70
CA PRO A 34 2.97 -7.80 12.69
C PRO A 34 3.23 -9.17 13.31
N THR A 35 2.65 -10.22 12.74
CA THR A 35 2.82 -11.59 13.24
C THR A 35 3.38 -12.51 12.17
N ILE A 36 4.43 -13.28 12.48
CA ILE A 36 5.05 -14.20 11.52
C ILE A 36 4.16 -15.44 11.33
N LYS A 37 3.62 -15.61 10.13
CA LYS A 37 2.71 -16.72 9.79
C LYS A 37 3.46 -17.91 9.23
N TYR A 38 4.46 -17.67 8.38
CA TYR A 38 5.18 -18.73 7.69
C TYR A 38 6.70 -18.60 7.86
N ILE A 39 7.35 -19.73 8.15
CA ILE A 39 8.79 -19.93 8.00
C ILE A 39 8.98 -21.28 7.30
N GLY A 40 9.62 -21.28 6.14
CA GLY A 40 9.87 -22.47 5.34
C GLY A 40 11.33 -22.59 4.91
N MET A 41 11.70 -23.81 4.54
CA MET A 41 13.02 -24.19 4.02
C MET A 41 12.86 -24.69 2.59
N GLU A 42 13.72 -24.23 1.68
CA GLU A 42 13.69 -24.65 0.27
C GLU A 42 13.82 -26.16 0.11
N HIS A 43 14.58 -26.84 0.96
CA HIS A 43 14.65 -28.30 0.91
C HIS A 43 14.89 -28.91 2.29
N SER A 44 14.36 -30.12 2.48
CA SER A 44 14.65 -30.97 3.62
C SER A 44 14.61 -32.44 3.17
N PRO A 45 15.47 -33.35 3.67
CA PRO A 45 16.50 -33.11 4.67
C PRO A 45 17.58 -32.14 4.16
N LEU A 46 18.09 -31.31 5.05
CA LEU A 46 19.28 -30.50 4.80
C LEU A 46 20.50 -31.38 5.05
N LEU A 47 21.38 -31.54 4.05
CA LEU A 47 22.55 -32.43 4.18
C LEU A 47 23.82 -31.62 4.42
N SER A 48 24.78 -32.21 5.14
CA SER A 48 26.08 -31.58 5.35
C SER A 48 26.71 -31.17 4.01
N GLY A 49 27.18 -29.93 3.95
CA GLY A 49 27.73 -29.29 2.76
C GLY A 49 26.71 -28.54 1.91
N ASP A 50 25.41 -28.66 2.19
CA ASP A 50 24.40 -27.88 1.48
C ASP A 50 24.35 -26.44 2.02
N THR A 51 23.91 -25.51 1.19
CA THR A 51 23.42 -24.17 1.58
C THR A 51 21.90 -24.21 1.72
N GLN A 52 21.26 -23.13 2.19
CA GLN A 52 19.79 -23.12 2.33
C GLN A 52 19.15 -21.78 1.96
N THR A 53 17.97 -21.87 1.35
CA THR A 53 17.06 -20.73 1.18
C THR A 53 15.90 -20.83 2.17
N PHE A 54 15.55 -19.72 2.82
CA PHE A 54 14.41 -19.60 3.72
C PHE A 54 13.33 -18.69 3.14
N TYR A 55 12.07 -19.01 3.44
CA TYR A 55 10.91 -18.20 3.05
C TYR A 55 10.16 -17.76 4.29
N ILE A 56 9.89 -16.47 4.41
CA ILE A 56 9.24 -15.87 5.58
C ILE A 56 8.06 -15.04 5.11
N SER A 57 6.92 -15.13 5.80
CA SER A 57 5.81 -14.20 5.61
C SER A 57 5.15 -13.86 6.94
N SER A 58 4.47 -12.72 6.95
CA SER A 58 3.76 -12.21 8.12
C SER A 58 2.33 -11.82 7.76
N ASP A 59 1.54 -11.54 8.79
CA ASP A 59 0.25 -10.89 8.67
C ASP A 59 0.33 -9.56 9.40
N PHE A 60 0.08 -8.50 8.62
CA PHE A 60 0.05 -7.13 9.07
C PHE A 60 -0.58 -6.29 7.95
N ASN A 61 -1.10 -5.11 8.29
CA ASN A 61 -1.76 -4.23 7.32
C ASN A 61 -0.80 -3.24 6.65
N ASN A 62 0.38 -3.04 7.23
CA ASN A 62 1.41 -2.13 6.73
C ASN A 62 2.71 -2.94 6.48
N LYS A 63 3.74 -2.30 5.94
CA LYS A 63 5.03 -2.94 5.68
C LYS A 63 5.71 -3.40 6.95
N VAL A 64 6.50 -4.44 6.78
CA VAL A 64 7.31 -5.04 7.84
C VAL A 64 8.77 -5.04 7.45
N GLN A 65 9.65 -5.05 8.44
CA GLN A 65 11.07 -5.30 8.27
C GLN A 65 11.43 -6.58 9.02
N TYR A 66 12.27 -7.41 8.40
CA TYR A 66 12.76 -8.66 8.98
C TYR A 66 14.21 -8.55 9.38
N ARG A 67 14.55 -9.12 10.54
CA ARG A 67 15.94 -9.35 10.94
C ARG A 67 16.10 -10.81 11.35
N VAL A 68 17.03 -11.51 10.73
CA VAL A 68 17.10 -12.97 10.86
C VAL A 68 18.46 -13.45 11.28
N PHE A 69 18.48 -14.33 12.27
CA PHE A 69 19.68 -14.94 12.80
C PHE A 69 19.65 -16.45 12.66
N LEU A 70 20.81 -17.03 12.46
CA LEU A 70 21.04 -18.46 12.51
C LEU A 70 21.88 -18.79 13.74
N TYR A 71 21.34 -19.63 14.62
CA TYR A 71 22.05 -20.18 15.77
C TYR A 71 22.38 -21.65 15.54
N SER A 72 23.65 -22.02 15.78
CA SER A 72 24.13 -23.41 15.77
C SER A 72 24.25 -23.93 17.19
N TYR A 73 23.55 -25.04 17.50
CA TYR A 73 23.60 -25.65 18.83
C TYR A 73 24.95 -26.31 19.15
N SER A 74 25.64 -26.82 18.14
CA SER A 74 26.92 -27.51 18.34
C SER A 74 28.05 -26.52 18.65
N THR A 75 28.10 -25.40 17.94
CA THR A 75 29.15 -24.38 18.14
C THR A 75 28.75 -23.28 19.11
N LYS A 76 27.47 -23.22 19.52
CA LYS A 76 26.87 -22.13 20.31
C LYS A 76 27.09 -20.74 19.68
N LYS A 77 27.23 -20.69 18.35
CA LYS A 77 27.47 -19.44 17.61
C LYS A 77 26.19 -18.98 16.94
N LYS A 78 25.94 -17.67 17.01
CA LYS A 78 24.86 -16.96 16.32
C LYS A 78 25.46 -16.10 15.22
N ILE A 79 24.92 -16.21 14.01
CA ILE A 79 25.28 -15.33 12.88
C ILE A 79 24.02 -14.65 12.37
N GLU A 80 24.17 -13.44 11.84
CA GLU A 80 23.07 -12.70 11.23
C GLU A 80 23.03 -12.94 9.72
N LEU A 81 21.85 -13.24 9.18
CA LEU A 81 21.67 -13.53 7.75
C LEU A 81 21.22 -12.31 6.94
N THR A 82 20.61 -11.29 7.57
CA THR A 82 20.01 -10.13 6.88
C THR A 82 20.83 -8.84 6.92
N LYS A 83 22.02 -8.84 7.55
CA LYS A 83 22.90 -7.66 7.74
C LYS A 83 22.14 -6.41 8.25
N GLY A 84 21.34 -6.59 9.29
CA GLY A 84 20.42 -5.60 9.82
C GLY A 84 18.96 -5.95 9.52
N TYR A 85 18.09 -4.97 9.73
CA TYR A 85 16.71 -5.04 9.28
C TYR A 85 16.65 -4.92 7.76
N SER A 86 15.81 -5.75 7.13
CA SER A 86 15.52 -5.64 5.70
C SER A 86 14.95 -4.25 5.38
N ALA A 87 14.98 -3.88 4.10
CA ALA A 87 14.08 -2.86 3.60
C ALA A 87 12.62 -3.20 3.98
N PRO A 88 11.75 -2.20 4.19
CA PRO A 88 10.32 -2.43 4.38
C PRO A 88 9.73 -3.22 3.22
N VAL A 89 9.11 -4.36 3.53
CA VAL A 89 8.47 -5.26 2.55
C VAL A 89 7.02 -5.53 2.93
N HIS A 90 6.21 -5.86 1.92
CA HIS A 90 4.82 -6.22 2.15
C HIS A 90 4.73 -7.57 2.90
N PRO A 91 4.01 -7.65 4.05
CA PRO A 91 4.00 -8.83 4.92
C PRO A 91 3.44 -10.09 4.24
N LYS A 92 2.51 -9.92 3.29
CA LYS A 92 1.90 -11.01 2.50
C LYS A 92 2.68 -11.37 1.23
N THR A 93 3.92 -10.93 1.11
CA THR A 93 4.87 -11.34 0.06
C THR A 93 6.02 -12.09 0.73
N PRO A 94 6.38 -13.31 0.27
CA PRO A 94 7.49 -14.05 0.88
C PRO A 94 8.80 -13.28 0.83
N TYR A 95 9.37 -12.99 2.01
CA TYR A 95 10.75 -12.54 2.13
C TYR A 95 11.68 -13.75 1.99
N VAL A 96 12.59 -13.68 1.01
CA VAL A 96 13.46 -14.80 0.61
C VAL A 96 14.88 -14.54 1.06
N ILE A 97 15.42 -15.44 1.89
CA ILE A 97 16.80 -15.36 2.37
C ILE A 97 17.59 -16.49 1.74
N LYS A 98 18.47 -16.16 0.79
CA LYS A 98 19.43 -17.10 0.21
C LYS A 98 20.70 -17.11 1.07
N SER A 99 20.81 -18.08 1.98
CA SER A 99 21.97 -18.18 2.87
C SER A 99 23.15 -18.80 2.13
N ALA A 100 24.29 -18.10 2.11
CA ALA A 100 25.57 -18.65 1.67
C ALA A 100 26.24 -19.54 2.73
N TYR A 101 25.62 -19.72 3.91
CA TYR A 101 26.15 -20.55 4.97
C TYR A 101 26.14 -22.02 4.55
N VAL A 102 27.32 -22.66 4.59
CA VAL A 102 27.47 -24.08 4.32
C VAL A 102 27.25 -24.85 5.62
N TYR A 103 26.17 -25.64 5.67
CA TYR A 103 25.73 -26.30 6.88
C TYR A 103 26.56 -27.55 7.19
N LYS A 104 26.87 -27.74 8.48
CA LYS A 104 27.47 -28.97 9.02
C LYS A 104 26.42 -29.79 9.75
N ASN A 105 26.64 -31.09 9.89
CA ASN A 105 25.76 -31.96 10.68
C ASN A 105 25.53 -31.36 12.09
N GLY A 106 24.26 -31.19 12.47
CA GLY A 106 23.88 -30.59 13.73
C GLY A 106 22.46 -30.02 13.73
N LYS A 107 22.05 -29.54 14.91
CA LYS A 107 20.79 -28.82 15.11
C LYS A 107 21.04 -27.32 14.97
N TYR A 108 20.07 -26.62 14.37
CA TYR A 108 20.10 -25.19 14.15
C TYR A 108 18.75 -24.56 14.51
N ARG A 109 18.78 -23.27 14.83
CA ARG A 109 17.60 -22.43 15.02
C ARG A 109 17.68 -21.22 14.11
N LEU A 110 16.62 -20.97 13.36
CA LEU A 110 16.38 -19.67 12.72
C LEU A 110 15.58 -18.81 13.69
N GLU A 111 16.12 -17.65 14.08
CA GLU A 111 15.41 -16.65 14.89
C GLU A 111 15.01 -15.51 13.96
N VAL A 112 13.70 -15.34 13.74
CA VAL A 112 13.15 -14.32 12.87
C VAL A 112 12.49 -13.25 13.73
N LEU A 113 13.02 -12.04 13.68
CA LEU A 113 12.42 -10.84 14.27
C LEU A 113 11.65 -10.11 13.18
N VAL A 114 10.47 -9.58 13.51
CA VAL A 114 9.67 -8.73 12.64
C VAL A 114 9.24 -7.47 13.37
N LYS A 115 9.23 -6.35 12.67
CA LYS A 115 8.61 -5.10 13.13
C LYS A 115 7.89 -4.37 12.01
N SER A 116 6.94 -3.52 12.34
CA SER A 116 6.37 -2.53 11.44
C SER A 116 7.48 -1.59 10.95
N LYS A 117 7.37 -1.10 9.72
CA LYS A 117 8.30 -0.05 9.22
C LYS A 117 8.33 1.18 10.13
N ASP A 118 7.20 1.47 10.78
CA ASP A 118 7.00 2.64 11.63
C ASP A 118 7.31 2.35 13.12
N SER A 119 7.70 1.11 13.46
CA SER A 119 8.00 0.75 14.84
C SER A 119 9.40 1.21 15.24
N THR A 120 9.46 1.97 16.34
CA THR A 120 10.71 2.37 17.03
C THR A 120 11.28 1.26 17.91
N LYS A 121 10.53 0.17 18.13
CA LYS A 121 10.99 -0.98 18.92
C LYS A 121 12.05 -1.77 18.15
N ASN A 122 12.87 -2.47 18.93
CA ASN A 122 13.84 -3.41 18.36
C ASN A 122 13.16 -4.55 17.60
N PHE A 123 11.98 -5.00 18.00
CA PHE A 123 11.08 -5.87 17.23
C PHE A 123 9.66 -5.75 17.81
N ASP A 124 8.64 -6.06 17.01
CA ASP A 124 7.24 -6.13 17.47
C ASP A 124 6.80 -7.57 17.75
N SER A 125 7.32 -8.51 16.96
CA SER A 125 7.10 -9.95 17.16
C SER A 125 8.32 -10.74 16.72
N PHE A 126 8.42 -11.98 17.18
CA PHE A 126 9.46 -12.90 16.75
C PHE A 126 8.95 -14.33 16.68
N LYS A 127 9.65 -15.18 15.91
CA LYS A 127 9.37 -16.60 15.82
C LYS A 127 10.64 -17.38 15.58
N ASN A 128 10.77 -18.49 16.30
CA ASN A 128 11.89 -19.41 16.16
C ASN A 128 11.48 -20.62 15.30
N TYR A 129 12.42 -21.11 14.51
CA TYR A 129 12.24 -22.29 13.68
C TYR A 129 13.46 -23.21 13.80
N ASP A 130 13.28 -24.33 14.50
CA ASP A 130 14.33 -25.32 14.74
C ASP A 130 14.38 -26.35 13.60
N PHE A 131 15.59 -26.64 13.10
CA PHE A 131 15.81 -27.61 12.04
C PHE A 131 17.12 -28.39 12.22
N GLN A 132 17.27 -29.48 11.47
CA GLN A 132 18.43 -30.35 11.55
C GLN A 132 19.11 -30.49 10.19
N CYS A 133 20.44 -30.36 10.20
CA CYS A 133 21.32 -30.79 9.13
C CYS A 133 21.85 -32.18 9.47
N VAL A 134 21.76 -33.14 8.54
CA VAL A 134 22.22 -34.52 8.75
C VAL A 134 23.41 -34.84 7.85
N SER A 135 24.22 -35.84 8.24
CA SER A 135 25.30 -36.33 7.37
C SER A 135 24.76 -36.84 6.04
N ARG A 136 25.51 -36.61 4.95
CA ARG A 136 25.17 -37.12 3.63
C ARG A 136 25.34 -38.64 3.60
N ASP A 137 24.23 -39.36 3.43
CA ASP A 137 24.20 -40.82 3.27
C ASP A 137 23.16 -41.14 2.19
N LYS A 138 23.62 -41.59 1.02
CA LYS A 138 22.74 -41.88 -0.13
C LYS A 138 21.79 -43.05 0.13
N ARG A 139 22.06 -43.91 1.13
CA ARG A 139 21.16 -45.01 1.49
C ARG A 139 20.00 -44.58 2.39
N LYS A 140 20.16 -43.45 3.10
CA LYS A 140 19.21 -42.96 4.10
C LYS A 140 18.52 -41.65 3.73
N ASN A 141 19.14 -40.85 2.87
CA ASN A 141 18.70 -39.49 2.55
C ASN A 141 18.55 -39.29 1.04
N ILE A 142 17.64 -38.40 0.66
CA ILE A 142 17.47 -37.91 -0.71
C ILE A 142 18.06 -36.50 -0.80
N THR A 143 18.79 -36.22 -1.88
CA THR A 143 19.26 -34.87 -2.22
C THR A 143 18.25 -34.20 -3.14
N THR A 144 17.74 -33.03 -2.75
CA THR A 144 16.76 -32.22 -3.49
C THR A 144 17.22 -30.77 -3.70
N THR A 145 18.53 -30.52 -3.81
CA THR A 145 19.07 -29.16 -3.94
C THR A 145 18.74 -28.50 -5.28
N GLY A 146 18.56 -29.28 -6.35
CA GLY A 146 18.18 -28.74 -7.67
C GLY A 146 16.77 -28.15 -7.74
N SER A 147 16.46 -27.52 -8.87
CA SER A 147 15.16 -26.88 -9.12
C SER A 147 14.07 -27.92 -9.45
N MET A 148 12.81 -27.59 -9.15
CA MET A 148 11.66 -28.37 -9.62
C MET A 148 11.56 -28.29 -11.14
N TYR A 149 11.28 -29.40 -11.81
CA TYR A 149 11.06 -29.42 -13.26
C TYR A 149 9.73 -28.75 -13.63
N ASN A 150 9.77 -28.00 -14.73
CA ASN A 150 8.61 -27.33 -15.32
C ASN A 150 7.92 -26.31 -14.39
N VAL A 151 8.66 -25.75 -13.43
CA VAL A 151 8.13 -24.73 -12.51
C VAL A 151 8.68 -23.34 -12.83
N LYS A 152 7.84 -22.49 -13.40
CA LYS A 152 8.09 -21.06 -13.61
C LYS A 152 8.04 -20.27 -12.30
N ASP A 153 8.57 -19.05 -12.30
CA ASP A 153 8.42 -18.12 -11.18
C ASP A 153 7.05 -17.41 -11.21
N VAL A 154 6.49 -17.23 -12.40
CA VAL A 154 5.19 -16.59 -12.63
C VAL A 154 4.28 -17.50 -13.44
N TYR A 155 3.01 -17.58 -13.04
CA TYR A 155 1.93 -18.29 -13.72
C TYR A 155 0.74 -17.35 -13.95
N SER A 156 -0.03 -17.62 -14.98
CA SER A 156 -1.33 -16.99 -15.14
C SER A 156 -2.40 -17.68 -14.29
N LEU A 157 -3.44 -16.94 -13.89
CA LEU A 157 -4.64 -17.49 -13.27
C LEU A 157 -5.25 -18.57 -14.18
N GLY A 158 -5.55 -19.74 -13.63
CA GLY A 158 -6.02 -20.89 -14.39
C GLY A 158 -4.93 -21.65 -15.19
N GLU A 159 -3.68 -21.15 -15.26
CA GLU A 159 -2.57 -21.90 -15.85
C GLU A 159 -2.20 -23.08 -14.95
N LYS A 160 -2.21 -24.29 -15.51
CA LYS A 160 -1.88 -25.50 -14.76
C LYS A 160 -0.38 -25.55 -14.44
N VAL A 161 -0.05 -25.63 -13.16
CA VAL A 161 1.28 -25.98 -12.65
C VAL A 161 1.44 -27.50 -12.75
N VAL A 162 2.48 -27.95 -13.46
CA VAL A 162 2.80 -29.38 -13.61
C VAL A 162 4.25 -29.62 -13.19
N ILE A 163 4.45 -30.48 -12.20
CA ILE A 163 5.77 -30.76 -11.62
C ILE A 163 6.09 -32.24 -11.81
N SER A 164 7.07 -32.55 -12.65
CA SER A 164 7.48 -33.93 -13.00
C SER A 164 8.68 -34.44 -12.20
N GLY A 165 9.27 -33.60 -11.36
CA GLY A 165 10.33 -34.00 -10.44
C GLY A 165 11.27 -32.85 -10.06
N ILE A 166 12.49 -33.21 -9.69
CA ILE A 166 13.53 -32.27 -9.23
C ILE A 166 14.82 -32.57 -10.01
N LYS A 167 15.46 -31.53 -10.55
CA LYS A 167 16.73 -31.64 -11.30
C LYS A 167 17.82 -32.20 -10.39
N GLY A 168 18.52 -33.23 -10.86
CA GLY A 168 19.63 -33.84 -10.11
C GLY A 168 19.21 -34.51 -8.80
N ILE A 169 17.96 -34.95 -8.66
CA ILE A 169 17.54 -35.75 -7.50
C ILE A 169 18.25 -37.10 -7.48
N TYR A 170 18.84 -37.46 -6.33
CA TYR A 170 19.46 -38.77 -6.11
C TYR A 170 19.46 -39.13 -4.63
N GLY A 171 19.86 -40.37 -4.30
CA GLY A 171 19.94 -40.87 -2.93
C GLY A 171 19.22 -42.20 -2.80
N MET A 172 18.23 -42.26 -1.92
CA MET A 172 17.40 -43.45 -1.68
C MET A 172 16.79 -44.04 -2.98
N LYS A 173 16.31 -45.27 -2.90
CA LYS A 173 15.89 -46.09 -4.04
C LYS A 173 14.87 -45.39 -4.96
N SER A 174 15.18 -45.33 -6.25
CA SER A 174 14.29 -44.84 -7.32
C SER A 174 13.28 -45.91 -7.77
N PRO A 175 12.19 -45.56 -8.48
CA PRO A 175 11.77 -44.21 -8.86
C PRO A 175 11.18 -43.43 -7.69
N TYR A 176 11.23 -42.10 -7.79
CA TYR A 176 10.60 -41.19 -6.83
C TYR A 176 9.17 -40.86 -7.26
N LYS A 177 8.28 -40.72 -6.29
CA LYS A 177 6.92 -40.20 -6.48
C LYS A 177 6.76 -38.88 -5.74
N TYR A 178 5.84 -38.06 -6.23
CA TYR A 178 5.63 -36.69 -5.80
C TYR A 178 4.19 -36.44 -5.37
N LYS A 179 4.04 -35.53 -4.42
CA LYS A 179 2.75 -35.01 -3.95
C LYS A 179 2.90 -33.53 -3.65
N LEU A 180 1.96 -32.70 -4.10
CA LEU A 180 2.05 -31.24 -3.97
C LEU A 180 1.12 -30.73 -2.87
N SER A 181 1.62 -29.79 -2.07
CA SER A 181 0.82 -28.90 -1.22
C SER A 181 1.10 -27.46 -1.59
N VAL A 182 0.08 -26.61 -1.54
CA VAL A 182 0.17 -25.21 -1.93
C VAL A 182 -0.36 -24.33 -0.80
N TYR A 183 0.51 -23.45 -0.31
CA TYR A 183 0.19 -22.45 0.69
C TYR A 183 -0.08 -21.10 0.02
N SER A 184 -1.25 -20.50 0.28
CA SER A 184 -1.53 -19.12 -0.10
C SER A 184 -1.01 -18.20 0.98
N VAL A 185 -0.07 -17.33 0.61
CA VAL A 185 0.53 -16.38 1.54
C VAL A 185 -0.49 -15.30 1.92
N ARG A 186 -1.34 -14.88 0.99
CA ARG A 186 -2.40 -13.88 1.25
C ARG A 186 -3.44 -14.37 2.27
N LYS A 187 -3.86 -15.63 2.15
CA LYS A 187 -4.86 -16.24 3.04
C LYS A 187 -4.25 -16.88 4.29
N ASN A 188 -2.92 -16.88 4.39
CA ASN A 188 -2.18 -17.52 5.48
C ASN A 188 -2.55 -19.01 5.71
N GLN A 189 -2.92 -19.75 4.65
CA GLN A 189 -3.38 -21.14 4.77
C GLN A 189 -3.01 -22.01 3.57
N VAL A 190 -3.02 -23.33 3.78
CA VAL A 190 -2.93 -24.32 2.69
C VAL A 190 -4.24 -24.32 1.90
N VAL A 191 -4.16 -24.02 0.60
CA VAL A 191 -5.32 -23.95 -0.31
C VAL A 191 -5.44 -25.18 -1.21
N TYR A 192 -4.41 -26.01 -1.27
CA TYR A 192 -4.42 -27.28 -1.99
C TYR A 192 -3.48 -28.27 -1.33
N SER A 193 -3.91 -29.53 -1.25
CA SER A 193 -3.10 -30.66 -0.78
C SER A 193 -3.48 -31.89 -1.59
N GLY A 194 -2.54 -32.39 -2.40
CA GLY A 194 -2.72 -33.62 -3.15
C GLY A 194 -2.89 -34.82 -2.20
N SER A 195 -3.78 -35.74 -2.54
CA SER A 195 -4.09 -36.91 -1.71
C SER A 195 -3.15 -38.10 -1.96
N ILE A 196 -2.61 -38.23 -3.17
CA ILE A 196 -1.83 -39.40 -3.61
C ILE A 196 -0.43 -39.03 -4.13
N TYR A 197 0.51 -39.96 -3.99
CA TYR A 197 1.84 -39.88 -4.59
C TYR A 197 1.81 -40.41 -6.03
N SER A 198 2.29 -39.61 -6.98
CA SER A 198 2.29 -39.92 -8.42
C SER A 198 3.63 -39.57 -9.07
N THR A 199 3.85 -39.94 -10.33
CA THR A 199 5.05 -39.55 -11.10
C THR A 199 5.07 -38.07 -11.47
N LYS A 200 3.93 -37.39 -11.38
CA LYS A 200 3.79 -35.94 -11.54
C LYS A 200 2.81 -35.39 -10.51
N ALA A 201 2.99 -34.14 -10.12
CA ALA A 201 2.06 -33.40 -9.30
C ALA A 201 1.48 -32.22 -10.11
N GLU A 202 0.18 -31.98 -10.00
CA GLU A 202 -0.52 -30.95 -10.76
C GLU A 202 -1.38 -30.08 -9.84
N TRP A 203 -1.45 -28.80 -10.14
CA TRP A 203 -2.35 -27.87 -9.48
C TRP A 203 -2.76 -26.74 -10.44
N THR A 204 -3.95 -26.20 -10.27
CA THR A 204 -4.44 -25.06 -11.05
C THR A 204 -4.87 -23.96 -10.09
N PRO A 205 -4.24 -22.77 -10.14
CA PRO A 205 -4.57 -21.68 -9.25
C PRO A 205 -5.96 -21.14 -9.58
N LYS A 206 -6.72 -20.85 -8.52
CA LYS A 206 -8.06 -20.26 -8.61
C LYS A 206 -8.10 -18.78 -8.25
N GLU A 207 -7.01 -18.25 -7.72
CA GLU A 207 -6.87 -16.86 -7.31
C GLU A 207 -5.47 -16.34 -7.64
N VAL A 208 -5.32 -15.02 -7.70
CA VAL A 208 -4.03 -14.35 -7.89
C VAL A 208 -3.29 -14.19 -6.57
N GLY A 209 -1.97 -14.09 -6.66
CA GLY A 209 -1.09 -13.77 -5.54
C GLY A 209 0.12 -14.69 -5.41
N PRO A 210 0.93 -14.46 -4.37
CA PRO A 210 2.06 -15.31 -4.05
C PRO A 210 1.64 -16.62 -3.40
N TYR A 211 2.27 -17.71 -3.86
CA TYR A 211 2.08 -19.06 -3.34
C TYR A 211 3.42 -19.71 -3.01
N ILE A 212 3.42 -20.59 -2.02
CA ILE A 212 4.56 -21.47 -1.71
C ILE A 212 4.16 -22.90 -2.08
N LEU A 213 4.82 -23.44 -3.10
CA LEU A 213 4.69 -24.83 -3.51
C LEU A 213 5.56 -25.68 -2.59
N THR A 214 5.01 -26.74 -2.00
CA THR A 214 5.76 -27.78 -1.29
C THR A 214 5.58 -29.10 -2.02
N LEU A 215 6.64 -29.56 -2.70
CA LEU A 215 6.69 -30.86 -3.35
C LEU A 215 7.25 -31.89 -2.36
N TYR A 216 6.40 -32.77 -1.86
CA TYR A 216 6.80 -33.92 -1.08
C TYR A 216 7.32 -35.03 -2.01
N VAL A 217 8.39 -35.68 -1.62
CA VAL A 217 9.05 -36.76 -2.35
C VAL A 217 8.95 -38.05 -1.54
N ASN A 218 8.62 -39.16 -2.20
CA ASN A 218 8.63 -40.50 -1.63
C ASN A 218 9.43 -41.45 -2.54
N SER A 219 10.40 -42.15 -1.97
CA SER A 219 11.26 -43.14 -2.61
C SER A 219 10.60 -44.51 -2.67
N LYS A 220 11.04 -45.34 -3.63
CA LYS A 220 10.46 -46.66 -3.86
C LYS A 220 10.56 -47.52 -2.60
N GLY A 221 9.41 -47.91 -2.06
CA GLY A 221 9.31 -48.79 -0.90
C GLY A 221 9.45 -48.10 0.46
N SER A 222 9.55 -46.76 0.49
CA SER A 222 9.49 -46.02 1.75
C SER A 222 8.08 -46.04 2.34
N LYS A 223 7.99 -46.28 3.65
CA LYS A 223 6.76 -46.19 4.44
C LYS A 223 6.59 -44.82 5.11
N ALA A 224 7.56 -43.91 4.94
CA ALA A 224 7.49 -42.57 5.54
C ALA A 224 6.41 -41.72 4.86
N LYS A 225 5.86 -40.75 5.61
CA LYS A 225 4.89 -39.78 5.07
C LYS A 225 5.47 -39.04 3.85
N TYR A 226 6.76 -38.74 3.89
CA TYR A 226 7.63 -38.25 2.83
C TYR A 226 9.08 -38.53 3.23
N ASP A 227 9.98 -38.67 2.27
CA ASP A 227 11.43 -38.83 2.50
C ASP A 227 12.19 -37.51 2.30
N ALA A 228 11.64 -36.59 1.50
CA ALA A 228 12.18 -35.25 1.31
C ALA A 228 11.07 -34.27 0.89
N ILE A 229 11.39 -32.98 0.97
CA ILE A 229 10.61 -31.90 0.38
C ILE A 229 11.50 -30.99 -0.47
N LYS A 230 10.87 -30.33 -1.43
CA LYS A 230 11.37 -29.12 -2.08
C LYS A 230 10.29 -28.05 -2.00
N GLN A 231 10.67 -26.82 -1.72
CA GLN A 231 9.79 -25.66 -1.75
C GLN A 231 10.23 -24.66 -2.82
N LYS A 232 9.26 -23.93 -3.37
CA LYS A 232 9.49 -22.82 -4.29
C LYS A 232 8.36 -21.80 -4.16
N VAL A 233 8.72 -20.52 -4.13
CA VAL A 233 7.76 -19.41 -4.24
C VAL A 233 7.42 -19.23 -5.72
N ILE A 234 6.13 -19.06 -6.02
CA ILE A 234 5.65 -18.64 -7.33
C ILE A 234 4.63 -17.51 -7.17
N TYR A 235 4.41 -16.77 -8.25
CA TYR A 235 3.43 -15.70 -8.32
C TYR A 235 2.37 -16.05 -9.36
N VAL A 236 1.10 -16.03 -8.97
CA VAL A 236 0.00 -16.13 -9.92
C VAL A 236 -0.50 -14.73 -10.19
N LYS A 237 -0.43 -14.31 -11.45
CA LYS A 237 -0.99 -13.05 -11.93
C LYS A 237 -2.24 -13.33 -12.76
N THR A 238 -3.05 -12.32 -13.03
CA THR A 238 -4.03 -12.42 -14.11
C THR A 238 -3.31 -12.75 -15.42
N THR A 239 -3.94 -13.55 -16.27
CA THR A 239 -3.39 -13.93 -17.57
C THR A 239 -3.15 -12.69 -18.41
N ASN A 240 -1.91 -12.45 -18.82
CA ASN A 240 -1.58 -11.42 -19.81
C ASN A 240 -1.76 -11.97 -21.24
N SER A 241 -2.41 -11.12 -22.03
CA SER A 241 -2.68 -11.05 -23.47
C SER A 241 -3.21 -12.23 -24.29
N MET A 242 -2.42 -13.29 -24.54
CA MET A 242 -2.71 -14.13 -25.72
C MET A 242 -3.93 -15.05 -25.62
N LYS A 243 -4.35 -15.47 -24.41
CA LYS A 243 -5.54 -16.34 -24.27
C LYS A 243 -6.86 -15.59 -24.21
N SER A 244 -6.84 -14.28 -24.00
CA SER A 244 -8.03 -13.45 -23.91
C SER A 244 -8.31 -12.65 -25.18
N GLY A 245 -7.38 -12.63 -26.15
CA GLY A 245 -7.45 -11.72 -27.29
C GLY A 245 -7.40 -10.26 -26.82
N LYS A 246 -6.58 -9.97 -25.80
CA LYS A 246 -6.43 -8.64 -25.20
C LYS A 246 -4.96 -8.24 -25.16
N ILE A 247 -4.70 -6.95 -25.00
CA ILE A 247 -3.41 -6.36 -24.72
C ILE A 247 -3.45 -5.88 -23.28
N THR A 248 -2.54 -6.40 -22.47
CA THR A 248 -2.35 -6.11 -21.06
C THR A 248 -0.94 -5.53 -20.84
N LEU A 249 -0.60 -5.15 -19.61
CA LEU A 249 0.81 -5.03 -19.23
C LEU A 249 1.56 -6.35 -19.55
N ASP A 250 2.86 -6.29 -19.82
CA ASP A 250 3.72 -7.40 -20.24
C ASP A 250 3.39 -8.05 -21.61
N SER A 251 2.40 -7.57 -22.37
CA SER A 251 2.14 -8.08 -23.73
C SER A 251 3.36 -7.83 -24.60
N THR A 252 3.81 -8.82 -25.36
CA THR A 252 4.98 -8.61 -26.22
C THR A 252 4.63 -7.75 -27.43
N LYS A 253 5.63 -7.15 -28.08
CA LYS A 253 5.45 -6.50 -29.39
C LYS A 253 4.75 -7.42 -30.40
N ASP A 254 5.11 -8.70 -30.41
CA ASP A 254 4.50 -9.67 -31.34
C ASP A 254 3.03 -9.95 -30.97
N ASP A 255 2.70 -9.98 -29.67
CA ASP A 255 1.30 -10.08 -29.21
C ASP A 255 0.49 -8.89 -29.75
N VAL A 256 1.04 -7.68 -29.60
CA VAL A 256 0.41 -6.43 -30.04
C VAL A 256 0.18 -6.46 -31.55
N ILE A 257 1.19 -6.78 -32.34
CA ILE A 257 1.08 -6.87 -33.81
C ILE A 257 0.09 -7.95 -34.22
N SER A 258 0.06 -9.08 -33.52
CA SER A 258 -0.89 -10.16 -33.83
C SER A 258 -2.36 -9.78 -33.59
N LEU A 259 -2.62 -8.85 -32.66
CA LEU A 259 -3.97 -8.43 -32.27
C LEU A 259 -4.43 -7.14 -32.96
N LEU A 260 -3.54 -6.17 -33.16
CA LEU A 260 -3.85 -4.86 -33.74
C LEU A 260 -3.34 -4.69 -35.17
N GLY A 261 -2.52 -5.62 -35.67
CA GLY A 261 -1.78 -5.44 -36.92
C GLY A 261 -0.55 -4.54 -36.75
N GLU A 262 0.01 -4.13 -37.88
CA GLU A 262 1.14 -3.19 -37.89
C GLU A 262 0.68 -1.79 -37.45
N PRO A 263 1.42 -1.12 -36.55
CA PRO A 263 1.12 0.26 -36.16
C PRO A 263 1.34 1.21 -37.34
N PHE A 264 0.59 2.31 -37.39
CA PHE A 264 0.82 3.33 -38.43
C PHE A 264 2.11 4.11 -38.20
N SER A 265 2.57 4.20 -36.95
CA SER A 265 3.87 4.77 -36.62
C SER A 265 4.51 4.06 -35.43
N THR A 266 5.83 3.97 -35.50
CA THR A 266 6.66 3.57 -34.37
C THR A 266 7.77 4.57 -34.17
N LYS A 267 7.96 5.04 -32.94
CA LYS A 267 9.07 5.93 -32.58
C LYS A 267 9.69 5.48 -31.27
N TYR A 268 10.92 5.89 -31.05
CA TYR A 268 11.53 5.82 -29.73
C TYR A 268 11.32 7.17 -29.05
N ASP A 269 10.65 7.16 -27.91
CA ASP A 269 10.32 8.37 -27.15
C ASP A 269 10.30 8.03 -25.67
N TYR A 270 10.66 8.98 -24.81
CA TYR A 270 10.59 8.80 -23.35
C TYR A 270 11.31 7.55 -22.80
N GLY A 271 12.38 7.11 -23.45
CA GLY A 271 13.10 5.90 -23.05
C GLY A 271 12.36 4.58 -23.33
N CYS A 272 11.33 4.60 -24.18
CA CYS A 272 10.55 3.42 -24.54
C CYS A 272 10.22 3.40 -26.04
N TYR A 273 9.77 2.26 -26.54
CA TYR A 273 9.27 2.11 -27.90
C TYR A 273 7.78 2.43 -27.92
N VAL A 274 7.39 3.45 -28.67
CA VAL A 274 6.00 3.89 -28.79
C VAL A 274 5.42 3.34 -30.08
N MET A 275 4.32 2.58 -29.98
CA MET A 275 3.54 2.09 -31.11
C MET A 275 2.20 2.81 -31.15
N THR A 276 1.88 3.42 -32.29
CA THR A 276 0.67 4.23 -32.44
C THR A 276 -0.31 3.57 -33.41
N TYR A 277 -1.56 3.45 -32.97
CA TYR A 277 -2.72 2.93 -33.69
C TYR A 277 -3.87 3.94 -33.59
N ASP A 278 -4.89 3.81 -34.45
CA ASP A 278 -5.97 4.80 -34.58
C ASP A 278 -6.63 5.18 -33.23
N ASN A 279 -6.79 4.18 -32.36
CA ASN A 279 -7.49 4.30 -31.08
C ASN A 279 -6.65 3.87 -29.87
N VAL A 280 -5.34 3.67 -30.02
CA VAL A 280 -4.46 3.37 -28.89
C VAL A 280 -3.00 3.76 -29.17
N ILE A 281 -2.37 4.33 -28.15
CA ILE A 281 -0.91 4.48 -28.10
C ILE A 281 -0.39 3.48 -27.08
N LEU A 282 0.61 2.69 -27.45
CA LEU A 282 1.23 1.70 -26.58
C LEU A 282 2.67 2.08 -26.29
N TYR A 283 3.05 2.00 -25.02
CA TYR A 283 4.41 2.19 -24.56
C TYR A 283 5.03 0.82 -24.27
N LEU A 284 6.14 0.50 -24.93
CA LEU A 284 6.83 -0.78 -24.78
C LEU A 284 8.24 -0.57 -24.24
N ASP A 285 8.61 -1.35 -23.24
CA ASP A 285 9.97 -1.33 -22.71
C ASP A 285 10.94 -1.94 -23.72
N HIS A 286 11.98 -1.18 -24.05
CA HIS A 286 13.03 -1.57 -24.99
C HIS A 286 14.19 -2.33 -24.33
N THR A 287 14.23 -2.34 -22.99
CA THR A 287 15.29 -3.01 -22.21
C THR A 287 15.04 -4.52 -22.08
N TYR A 288 13.80 -4.97 -22.31
CA TYR A 288 13.43 -6.38 -22.36
C TYR A 288 13.43 -6.91 -23.79
N THR A 289 13.85 -8.16 -23.97
CA THR A 289 13.69 -8.89 -25.23
C THR A 289 12.85 -10.14 -24.97
N PRO A 290 11.64 -10.25 -25.56
CA PRO A 290 11.00 -9.27 -26.46
C PRO A 290 10.56 -8.00 -25.72
N ASN A 291 10.40 -6.90 -26.46
CA ASN A 291 9.83 -5.65 -25.91
C ASN A 291 8.42 -5.93 -25.39
N VAL A 292 8.08 -5.38 -24.22
CA VAL A 292 6.78 -5.63 -23.56
C VAL A 292 6.03 -4.35 -23.24
N VAL A 293 4.70 -4.37 -23.32
CA VAL A 293 3.82 -3.24 -22.99
C VAL A 293 3.95 -2.87 -21.50
N ILE A 294 4.30 -1.61 -21.25
CA ILE A 294 4.45 -1.00 -19.93
C ILE A 294 3.48 0.16 -19.67
N GLY A 295 2.72 0.57 -20.68
CA GLY A 295 1.73 1.64 -20.58
C GLY A 295 0.92 1.81 -21.85
N TRP A 296 -0.11 2.65 -21.79
CA TRP A 296 -0.93 3.03 -22.94
C TRP A 296 -1.69 4.33 -22.76
N GLU A 297 -2.13 4.87 -23.89
CA GLU A 297 -3.25 5.82 -23.99
C GLU A 297 -4.34 5.16 -24.83
N ASN A 298 -5.42 4.72 -24.19
CA ASN A 298 -6.45 3.89 -24.80
C ASN A 298 -7.68 4.73 -25.19
N LYS A 299 -7.81 5.16 -26.44
CA LYS A 299 -8.96 5.95 -26.92
C LYS A 299 -10.16 5.06 -27.28
N GLY A 300 -10.53 4.16 -26.35
CA GLY A 300 -11.66 3.24 -26.49
C GLY A 300 -11.37 1.95 -27.25
N ASN A 301 -10.11 1.53 -27.39
CA ASN A 301 -9.79 0.22 -27.94
C ASN A 301 -10.19 -0.90 -26.95
N PRO A 302 -11.11 -1.80 -27.32
CA PRO A 302 -11.61 -2.83 -26.43
C PRO A 302 -10.59 -3.95 -26.18
N LEU A 303 -9.49 -3.99 -26.93
CA LEU A 303 -8.44 -4.98 -26.76
C LEU A 303 -7.56 -4.64 -25.56
N ILE A 304 -7.46 -3.38 -25.15
CA ILE A 304 -6.72 -3.01 -23.94
C ILE A 304 -7.47 -3.47 -22.69
N TYR A 305 -6.79 -4.18 -21.80
CA TYR A 305 -7.42 -4.80 -20.65
C TYR A 305 -6.45 -5.01 -19.49
N LEU A 306 -6.86 -4.60 -18.29
CA LEU A 306 -6.27 -5.05 -17.03
C LEU A 306 -7.29 -5.78 -16.16
N GLY A 307 -8.57 -5.45 -16.28
CA GLY A 307 -9.60 -5.97 -15.40
C GLY A 307 -10.95 -5.32 -15.64
N ASN A 308 -12.00 -6.03 -15.24
CA ASN A 308 -13.36 -5.51 -15.23
C ASN A 308 -13.60 -4.68 -13.98
N LYS A 309 -14.34 -3.58 -14.15
CA LYS A 309 -14.90 -2.82 -13.04
C LYS A 309 -15.86 -3.70 -12.25
N ASN A 310 -15.67 -3.82 -10.93
CA ASN A 310 -16.60 -4.49 -10.03
C ASN A 310 -17.55 -3.44 -9.41
N PRO A 311 -18.85 -3.46 -9.74
CA PRO A 311 -19.82 -2.53 -9.18
C PRO A 311 -19.95 -2.61 -7.65
N ASN A 312 -19.57 -3.75 -7.05
CA ASN A 312 -19.64 -4.00 -5.61
C ASN A 312 -18.28 -3.89 -4.90
N ALA A 313 -17.23 -3.44 -5.59
CA ALA A 313 -15.94 -3.18 -4.94
C ALA A 313 -16.10 -2.17 -3.79
N PRO A 314 -15.36 -2.37 -2.67
CA PRO A 314 -15.28 -1.36 -1.61
C PRO A 314 -14.83 0.00 -2.14
N ALA A 315 -15.17 1.06 -1.40
CA ALA A 315 -14.63 2.38 -1.70
C ALA A 315 -13.11 2.39 -1.47
N LEU A 316 -12.41 3.08 -2.35
CA LEU A 316 -10.99 3.38 -2.28
C LEU A 316 -10.74 4.40 -1.16
N THR A 317 -9.60 4.26 -0.52
CA THR A 317 -9.06 5.18 0.49
C THR A 317 -7.63 5.54 0.12
N LEU A 318 -7.04 6.52 0.79
CA LEU A 318 -5.58 6.63 0.82
C LEU A 318 -4.99 5.32 1.35
N GLY A 319 -3.90 4.85 0.74
CA GLY A 319 -3.30 3.55 1.05
C GLY A 319 -3.90 2.36 0.29
N SER A 320 -5.01 2.53 -0.46
CA SER A 320 -5.54 1.46 -1.33
C SER A 320 -4.52 1.11 -2.41
N TYR A 321 -4.38 -0.16 -2.79
CA TYR A 321 -3.40 -0.56 -3.81
C TYR A 321 -3.95 -0.48 -5.23
N SER A 322 -3.06 -0.42 -6.22
CA SER A 322 -3.40 -0.45 -7.65
C SER A 322 -4.34 -1.59 -8.06
N TYR A 323 -4.23 -2.78 -7.45
CA TYR A 323 -5.17 -3.88 -7.74
C TYR A 323 -6.58 -3.64 -7.17
N GLU A 324 -6.71 -2.87 -6.09
CA GLU A 324 -8.00 -2.46 -5.53
C GLU A 324 -8.62 -1.38 -6.40
N VAL A 325 -7.81 -0.43 -6.88
CA VAL A 325 -8.22 0.55 -7.90
C VAL A 325 -8.71 -0.17 -9.15
N LEU A 326 -7.95 -1.15 -9.66
CA LEU A 326 -8.35 -1.95 -10.82
C LEU A 326 -9.67 -2.70 -10.58
N ASN A 327 -9.86 -3.28 -9.40
CA ASN A 327 -11.12 -3.94 -9.05
C ASN A 327 -12.28 -2.92 -8.97
N ALA A 328 -12.06 -1.73 -8.41
CA ALA A 328 -13.08 -0.71 -8.22
C ALA A 328 -13.46 0.04 -9.50
N MET A 329 -12.48 0.28 -10.37
CA MET A 329 -12.55 1.19 -11.51
C MET A 329 -12.47 0.48 -12.85
N GLY A 330 -11.88 -0.71 -12.89
CA GLY A 330 -11.61 -1.42 -14.14
C GLY A 330 -10.33 -0.94 -14.81
N THR A 331 -10.21 -1.25 -16.10
CA THR A 331 -9.03 -0.92 -16.90
C THR A 331 -8.92 0.60 -17.07
N PRO A 332 -7.78 1.24 -16.71
CA PRO A 332 -7.58 2.66 -16.91
C PRO A 332 -7.46 3.00 -18.40
N GLU A 333 -7.90 4.18 -18.76
CA GLU A 333 -7.79 4.72 -20.12
C GLU A 333 -6.35 5.17 -20.40
N PHE A 334 -5.72 5.76 -19.39
CA PHE A 334 -4.35 6.25 -19.48
C PHE A 334 -3.48 5.59 -18.41
N LEU A 335 -2.37 5.00 -18.85
CA LEU A 335 -1.34 4.40 -18.01
C LEU A 335 0.03 4.81 -18.58
N PRO A 336 0.73 5.78 -17.97
CA PRO A 336 2.00 6.29 -18.48
C PRO A 336 3.11 5.22 -18.38
N PRO A 337 4.16 5.29 -19.22
CA PRO A 337 5.29 4.38 -19.08
C PRO A 337 6.03 4.64 -17.76
N PHE A 338 6.23 3.57 -16.98
CA PHE A 338 6.91 3.56 -15.66
C PHE A 338 8.33 4.15 -15.65
N LEU A 339 8.96 4.33 -16.82
CA LEU A 339 10.37 4.68 -16.96
C LEU A 339 10.65 6.19 -16.86
N LEU A 340 9.61 7.02 -16.66
CA LEU A 340 9.70 8.44 -16.98
C LEU A 340 10.24 9.37 -15.90
N ASN A 341 10.31 8.98 -14.63
CA ASN A 341 11.09 9.60 -13.54
C ASN A 341 10.59 8.99 -12.22
N ASN A 342 11.44 8.96 -11.19
CA ASN A 342 11.19 8.36 -9.87
C ASN A 342 9.97 8.87 -9.09
N ASP A 343 9.13 9.72 -9.67
CA ASP A 343 8.33 10.64 -8.88
C ASP A 343 6.90 10.19 -8.66
N VAL A 344 6.08 9.79 -9.63
CA VAL A 344 4.71 9.31 -9.33
C VAL A 344 4.12 8.45 -10.46
N ASP A 345 3.62 7.26 -10.13
CA ASP A 345 2.75 6.50 -11.05
C ASP A 345 1.33 7.03 -10.96
N PHE A 346 0.62 7.18 -12.09
CA PHE A 346 -0.78 7.56 -12.05
C PHE A 346 -1.62 6.89 -13.13
N TRP A 347 -2.89 6.67 -12.83
CA TRP A 347 -3.86 6.07 -13.76
C TRP A 347 -4.98 7.06 -14.06
N GLY A 348 -5.25 7.28 -15.35
CA GLY A 348 -6.35 8.13 -15.82
C GLY A 348 -7.55 7.32 -16.29
N PHE A 349 -8.75 7.86 -16.07
CA PHE A 349 -10.03 7.27 -16.43
C PHE A 349 -10.84 8.18 -17.37
N SER A 350 -11.89 7.64 -17.98
CA SER A 350 -12.59 8.26 -19.11
C SER A 350 -13.33 9.56 -18.81
N ASP A 351 -13.63 9.84 -17.55
CA ASP A 351 -14.21 11.11 -17.09
C ASP A 351 -13.14 12.14 -16.73
N GLY A 352 -11.86 11.85 -17.01
CA GLY A 352 -10.72 12.67 -16.59
C GLY A 352 -10.33 12.49 -15.12
N SER A 353 -10.95 11.54 -14.40
CA SER A 353 -10.49 11.20 -13.05
C SER A 353 -9.09 10.60 -13.09
N VAL A 354 -8.29 10.89 -12.08
CA VAL A 354 -6.90 10.43 -11.96
C VAL A 354 -6.65 9.87 -10.57
N VAL A 355 -5.91 8.77 -10.49
CA VAL A 355 -5.40 8.21 -9.24
C VAL A 355 -3.89 8.19 -9.29
N PHE A 356 -3.25 8.82 -8.31
CA PHE A 356 -1.80 8.87 -8.15
C PHE A 356 -1.36 7.87 -7.09
N PHE A 357 -0.29 7.14 -7.37
CA PHE A 357 0.29 6.13 -6.51
C PHE A 357 1.66 6.57 -6.01
N ASN A 358 1.95 6.29 -4.74
CA ASN A 358 3.30 6.39 -4.23
C ASN A 358 4.19 5.26 -4.80
N GLN A 359 5.48 5.29 -4.47
CA GLN A 359 6.47 4.26 -4.86
C GLN A 359 6.12 2.83 -4.40
N ASP A 360 5.13 2.69 -3.51
CA ASP A 360 4.66 1.41 -2.98
C ASP A 360 3.44 0.86 -3.73
N GLY A 361 2.95 1.60 -4.74
CA GLY A 361 1.76 1.27 -5.52
C GLY A 361 0.46 1.52 -4.76
N GLU A 362 0.50 2.37 -3.73
CA GLU A 362 -0.64 2.76 -2.91
C GLU A 362 -1.18 4.13 -3.35
N VAL A 363 -2.51 4.29 -3.37
CA VAL A 363 -3.19 5.55 -3.66
C VAL A 363 -2.75 6.59 -2.65
N ALA A 364 -2.08 7.62 -3.15
CA ALA A 364 -1.58 8.73 -2.36
C ALA A 364 -2.34 10.03 -2.65
N SER A 365 -2.80 10.22 -3.88
CA SER A 365 -3.50 11.42 -4.31
C SER A 365 -4.51 11.07 -5.41
N TYR A 366 -5.48 11.95 -5.64
CA TYR A 366 -6.49 11.74 -6.69
C TYR A 366 -7.15 13.04 -7.14
N LEU A 367 -7.70 12.97 -8.35
CA LEU A 367 -8.68 13.89 -8.90
C LEU A 367 -9.94 13.08 -9.25
N ASN A 368 -11.07 13.39 -8.62
CA ASN A 368 -12.33 12.70 -8.87
C ASN A 368 -13.31 13.62 -9.63
N ASN A 369 -13.45 13.37 -10.93
CA ASN A 369 -14.45 14.04 -11.77
C ASN A 369 -15.82 13.33 -11.77
N GLY A 370 -15.99 12.33 -10.89
CA GLY A 370 -17.29 11.71 -10.59
C GLY A 370 -17.30 10.19 -10.69
N SER A 371 -16.32 9.56 -11.35
CA SER A 371 -16.29 8.10 -11.52
C SER A 371 -15.56 7.36 -10.41
N LEU A 372 -14.64 8.02 -9.67
CA LEU A 372 -13.84 7.35 -8.65
C LEU A 372 -14.72 6.94 -7.48
N LYS A 373 -14.61 5.67 -7.10
CA LYS A 373 -15.23 5.13 -5.89
C LYS A 373 -14.42 5.47 -4.64
N ILE A 374 -14.06 6.72 -4.42
CA ILE A 374 -13.23 7.13 -3.27
C ILE A 374 -14.10 7.55 -2.09
N SER A 375 -13.68 7.22 -0.86
CA SER A 375 -14.34 7.64 0.38
C SER A 375 -13.32 7.81 1.49
N LEU A 376 -13.05 9.04 1.90
CA LEU A 376 -12.19 9.35 3.06
C LEU A 376 -12.99 9.55 4.35
N GLY A 377 -14.29 9.76 4.22
CA GLY A 377 -15.20 9.97 5.34
C GLY A 377 -16.51 10.60 4.90
N SER A 378 -17.50 10.55 5.78
CA SER A 378 -18.81 11.16 5.56
C SER A 378 -18.90 12.50 6.27
N LYS A 379 -19.54 13.48 5.62
CA LYS A 379 -19.81 14.80 6.20
C LYS A 379 -20.65 14.67 7.47
N ASN A 380 -20.13 15.18 8.60
CA ASN A 380 -20.87 15.31 9.84
C ASN A 380 -21.53 16.70 9.89
N PRO A 381 -22.87 16.80 9.83
CA PRO A 381 -23.56 18.09 9.86
C PRO A 381 -23.31 18.87 11.17
N PHE A 382 -22.98 18.16 12.26
CA PHE A 382 -22.73 18.73 13.59
C PHE A 382 -21.25 19.00 13.88
N ALA A 383 -20.34 18.76 12.94
CA ALA A 383 -18.94 19.14 13.12
C ALA A 383 -18.83 20.65 13.44
N PRO A 384 -17.88 21.09 14.26
CA PRO A 384 -17.64 22.52 14.46
C PRO A 384 -17.22 23.20 13.15
N ALA A 385 -17.25 24.54 13.13
CA ALA A 385 -16.60 25.29 12.07
C ALA A 385 -15.08 25.07 12.12
N LEU A 386 -14.46 25.02 10.94
CA LEU A 386 -13.02 24.87 10.77
C LEU A 386 -12.33 26.22 11.00
N ASN A 387 -11.07 26.16 11.43
CA ASN A 387 -10.18 27.31 11.58
C ASN A 387 -8.73 26.89 11.26
N LEU A 388 -7.76 27.81 11.37
CA LEU A 388 -6.36 27.53 11.02
C LEU A 388 -5.68 26.46 11.90
N ASN A 389 -6.25 26.11 13.06
CA ASN A 389 -5.75 25.00 13.88
C ASN A 389 -6.35 23.64 13.51
N SER A 390 -7.35 23.62 12.62
CA SER A 390 -7.98 22.39 12.15
C SER A 390 -7.05 21.62 11.22
N ASN A 391 -7.09 20.28 11.28
CA ASN A 391 -6.28 19.42 10.43
C ASN A 391 -7.13 18.73 9.35
N PHE A 392 -6.48 17.95 8.46
CA PHE A 392 -7.17 17.24 7.38
C PHE A 392 -8.31 16.32 7.87
N VAL A 393 -8.17 15.67 9.02
CA VAL A 393 -9.23 14.81 9.58
C VAL A 393 -10.43 15.64 10.02
N ASP A 394 -10.19 16.81 10.62
CA ASP A 394 -11.26 17.75 10.97
C ASP A 394 -12.00 18.23 9.72
N VAL A 395 -11.26 18.55 8.65
CA VAL A 395 -11.80 18.96 7.35
C VAL A 395 -12.68 17.86 6.78
N VAL A 396 -12.19 16.61 6.70
CA VAL A 396 -12.98 15.48 6.19
C VAL A 396 -14.22 15.21 7.05
N ASN A 397 -14.12 15.34 8.38
CA ASN A 397 -15.27 15.22 9.26
C ASN A 397 -16.30 16.33 9.03
N ALA A 398 -15.87 17.57 8.80
CA ALA A 398 -16.76 18.72 8.58
C ALA A 398 -17.35 18.80 7.17
N MET A 399 -16.61 18.34 6.17
CA MET A 399 -16.90 18.56 4.75
C MET A 399 -17.21 17.26 3.99
N GLY A 400 -16.76 16.10 4.48
CA GLY A 400 -16.87 14.81 3.80
C GLY A 400 -15.63 14.48 2.97
N THR A 401 -15.80 13.64 1.95
CA THR A 401 -14.72 13.28 1.04
C THR A 401 -14.51 14.41 0.02
N PRO A 402 -13.28 14.94 -0.14
CA PRO A 402 -13.00 15.97 -1.14
C PRO A 402 -13.09 15.43 -2.58
N ASP A 403 -13.31 16.34 -3.53
CA ASP A 403 -13.35 16.01 -4.96
C ASP A 403 -11.94 15.77 -5.51
N ALA A 404 -10.93 16.45 -4.95
CA ALA A 404 -9.53 16.19 -5.26
C ALA A 404 -8.66 16.32 -4.00
N LEU A 405 -7.60 15.52 -3.95
CA LEU A 405 -6.54 15.64 -2.95
C LEU A 405 -5.20 15.55 -3.65
N TYR A 406 -4.42 16.62 -3.59
CA TYR A 406 -3.06 16.70 -4.09
C TYR A 406 -2.11 16.76 -2.90
N ILE A 407 -1.15 15.84 -2.85
CA ILE A 407 -0.13 15.81 -1.79
C ILE A 407 1.14 16.45 -2.31
N ASN A 408 1.80 17.25 -1.46
CA ASN A 408 3.10 17.85 -1.76
C ASN A 408 4.10 16.78 -2.23
N GLY A 409 4.85 17.08 -3.29
CA GLY A 409 5.85 16.18 -3.87
C GLY A 409 5.28 15.05 -4.73
N ILE A 410 3.95 14.97 -4.87
CA ILE A 410 3.30 13.99 -5.75
C ILE A 410 2.71 14.72 -6.97
N ALA A 411 1.82 15.69 -6.76
CA ALA A 411 1.07 16.33 -7.84
C ALA A 411 1.64 17.68 -8.30
N THR A 412 2.96 17.88 -8.19
CA THR A 412 3.66 19.16 -8.49
C THR A 412 3.25 20.36 -7.62
N GLU A 413 2.56 20.11 -6.51
CA GLU A 413 2.11 21.17 -5.59
C GLU A 413 3.14 21.41 -4.48
N ASP A 414 3.35 22.68 -4.13
CA ASP A 414 4.21 23.09 -3.00
C ASP A 414 3.58 22.75 -1.64
N TYR A 415 2.28 22.46 -1.62
CA TYR A 415 1.49 22.17 -0.42
C TYR A 415 0.52 21.02 -0.67
N THR A 416 0.17 20.31 0.40
CA THR A 416 -0.98 19.41 0.31
C THR A 416 -2.26 20.24 0.20
N LYS A 417 -3.08 19.99 -0.82
CA LYS A 417 -4.34 20.70 -1.08
C LYS A 417 -5.50 19.73 -1.21
N CYS A 418 -6.65 20.06 -0.64
CA CYS A 418 -7.89 19.33 -0.90
C CYS A 418 -9.01 20.26 -1.39
N TRP A 419 -9.73 19.80 -2.40
CA TRP A 419 -10.73 20.59 -3.12
C TRP A 419 -12.15 20.10 -2.83
N TYR A 420 -13.08 21.05 -2.72
CA TYR A 420 -14.52 20.85 -2.63
C TYR A 420 -15.19 21.78 -3.64
N GLY A 421 -15.45 21.27 -4.85
CA GLY A 421 -15.84 22.07 -6.00
C GLY A 421 -14.74 23.06 -6.38
N LYS A 422 -15.04 24.36 -6.30
CA LYS A 422 -14.09 25.46 -6.58
C LYS A 422 -13.31 25.94 -5.36
N SER A 423 -13.68 25.49 -4.17
CA SER A 423 -13.02 25.88 -2.94
C SER A 423 -11.95 24.88 -2.55
N TYR A 424 -10.92 25.31 -1.83
CA TYR A 424 -9.89 24.41 -1.33
C TYR A 424 -9.33 24.82 0.03
N PHE A 425 -8.70 23.84 0.70
CA PHE A 425 -7.80 24.05 1.82
C PHE A 425 -6.38 23.63 1.43
N ALA A 426 -5.37 24.35 1.90
CA ALA A 426 -3.98 23.92 1.86
C ALA A 426 -3.45 23.67 3.27
N PHE A 427 -2.54 22.71 3.39
CA PHE A 427 -2.02 22.25 4.67
C PHE A 427 -0.50 22.40 4.76
N ASP A 428 -0.01 22.68 5.97
CA ASP A 428 1.41 22.59 6.30
C ASP A 428 1.88 21.13 6.48
N GLU A 429 3.16 20.96 6.81
CA GLU A 429 3.79 19.66 7.08
C GLU A 429 3.21 18.94 8.31
N ASP A 430 2.67 19.70 9.28
CA ASP A 430 1.97 19.16 10.45
C ASP A 430 0.50 18.81 10.14
N GLY A 431 0.04 19.09 8.92
CA GLY A 431 -1.30 18.79 8.44
C GLY A 431 -2.38 19.76 8.90
N LYS A 432 -2.01 20.97 9.34
CA LYS A 432 -2.91 22.06 9.72
C LYS A 432 -3.22 22.98 8.55
N ILE A 433 -4.41 23.58 8.56
CA ILE A 433 -4.82 24.55 7.53
C ILE A 433 -3.93 25.80 7.61
N ILE A 434 -3.27 26.13 6.51
CA ILE A 434 -2.50 27.37 6.35
C ILE A 434 -3.17 28.35 5.38
N PHE A 435 -3.83 27.83 4.34
CA PHE A 435 -4.47 28.65 3.29
C PHE A 435 -5.83 28.05 2.95
N PHE A 436 -6.73 28.91 2.45
CA PHE A 436 -7.99 28.46 1.87
C PHE A 436 -8.51 29.46 0.85
N GLU A 437 -9.30 28.98 -0.08
CA GLU A 437 -10.14 29.79 -0.96
C GLU A 437 -11.57 29.29 -0.84
N ASN A 438 -12.49 30.16 -0.42
CA ASN A 438 -13.88 29.84 -0.15
C ASN A 438 -14.83 30.53 -1.13
N GLU A 439 -15.27 29.78 -2.14
CA GLU A 439 -16.33 30.16 -3.08
C GLU A 439 -17.75 29.92 -2.51
N GLY A 440 -17.88 29.97 -1.18
CA GLY A 440 -19.16 29.94 -0.46
C GLY A 440 -19.61 28.58 0.07
N ASN A 441 -18.81 27.52 -0.08
CA ASN A 441 -19.17 26.17 0.39
C ASN A 441 -18.31 25.63 1.54
N LEU A 442 -17.21 26.27 1.92
CA LEU A 442 -16.38 25.81 3.04
C LEU A 442 -17.02 26.14 4.40
N LYS A 443 -16.94 25.19 5.34
CA LYS A 443 -17.38 25.37 6.72
C LYS A 443 -16.27 25.98 7.58
N ILE A 444 -15.75 27.14 7.20
CA ILE A 444 -14.67 27.84 7.92
C ILE A 444 -15.21 29.06 8.68
N ASN A 445 -14.70 29.28 9.89
CA ASN A 445 -14.95 30.49 10.69
C ASN A 445 -13.70 30.80 11.53
N LEU A 446 -13.10 31.96 11.29
CA LEU A 446 -11.98 32.50 12.08
C LEU A 446 -12.45 33.46 13.19
N GLY A 447 -13.64 34.01 13.07
CA GLY A 447 -14.26 34.94 14.01
C GLY A 447 -15.43 35.69 13.37
N ASP A 448 -16.31 36.21 14.23
CA ASP A 448 -17.43 37.05 13.84
C ASP A 448 -17.03 38.53 13.88
N ILE A 449 -17.63 39.35 13.02
CA ILE A 449 -17.40 40.80 12.99
C ILE A 449 -17.84 41.43 14.32
N ASN A 450 -16.94 42.15 14.97
CA ASN A 450 -17.22 43.04 16.08
C ASN A 450 -17.44 44.48 15.55
N PRO A 451 -18.68 45.01 15.60
CA PRO A 451 -18.99 46.36 15.13
C PRO A 451 -18.17 47.45 15.82
N ASP A 452 -17.75 47.21 17.08
CA ASP A 452 -17.01 48.16 17.92
C ASP A 452 -15.47 48.02 17.78
N ALA A 453 -14.98 47.11 16.94
CA ALA A 453 -13.55 46.97 16.70
C ALA A 453 -12.94 48.30 16.18
N PRO A 454 -11.69 48.64 16.53
CA PRO A 454 -11.01 49.79 15.93
C PRO A 454 -10.87 49.67 14.40
N GLU A 455 -10.53 50.78 13.75
CA GLU A 455 -10.09 50.75 12.36
C GLU A 455 -8.73 50.04 12.25
N ILE A 456 -8.55 49.29 11.16
CA ILE A 456 -7.30 48.60 10.84
C ILE A 456 -6.25 49.63 10.41
N THR A 457 -5.06 49.53 10.96
CA THR A 457 -3.89 50.36 10.63
C THR A 457 -2.70 49.48 10.27
N GLU A 458 -1.64 50.08 9.72
CA GLU A 458 -0.36 49.40 9.61
C GLU A 458 0.11 48.95 11.00
N GLY A 459 0.58 47.71 11.11
CA GLY A 459 0.95 47.08 12.36
C GLY A 459 -0.18 46.38 13.12
N SER A 460 -1.45 46.53 12.71
CA SER A 460 -2.58 45.77 13.30
C SER A 460 -2.31 44.26 13.23
N SER A 461 -2.76 43.52 14.25
CA SER A 461 -2.59 42.07 14.30
C SER A 461 -3.64 41.34 13.45
N ILE A 462 -3.38 40.06 13.15
CA ILE A 462 -4.39 39.16 12.56
C ILE A 462 -5.70 39.19 13.37
N GLN A 463 -5.64 39.21 14.71
CA GLN A 463 -6.86 39.23 15.52
C GLN A 463 -7.63 40.53 15.38
N ASP A 464 -6.94 41.67 15.30
CA ASP A 464 -7.60 42.97 15.08
C ASP A 464 -8.36 42.97 13.74
N VAL A 465 -7.78 42.35 12.70
CA VAL A 465 -8.44 42.21 11.40
C VAL A 465 -9.62 41.26 11.46
N ILE A 466 -9.50 40.11 12.16
CA ILE A 466 -10.63 39.20 12.38
C ILE A 466 -11.76 39.91 13.15
N ASP A 467 -11.44 40.67 14.18
CA ASP A 467 -12.45 41.38 14.97
C ASP A 467 -13.12 42.47 14.12
N ALA A 468 -12.38 43.15 13.25
CA ALA A 468 -12.93 44.21 12.38
C ALA A 468 -13.71 43.68 11.17
N MET A 469 -13.28 42.57 10.58
CA MET A 469 -13.72 42.10 9.25
C MET A 469 -14.31 40.69 9.25
N GLY A 470 -14.17 39.95 10.34
CA GLY A 470 -14.59 38.56 10.45
C GLY A 470 -13.73 37.62 9.60
N THR A 471 -14.35 36.53 9.16
CA THR A 471 -13.69 35.50 8.33
C THR A 471 -13.48 35.99 6.89
N PRO A 472 -12.25 35.98 6.35
CA PRO A 472 -11.99 36.33 4.96
C PRO A 472 -12.53 35.27 3.98
N ASP A 473 -12.71 35.66 2.72
CA ASP A 473 -13.11 34.75 1.64
C ASP A 473 -11.95 33.85 1.22
N SER A 474 -10.71 34.36 1.29
CA SER A 474 -9.51 33.56 1.03
C SER A 474 -8.30 34.05 1.80
N ILE A 475 -7.39 33.12 2.10
CA ILE A 475 -6.04 33.37 2.61
C ILE A 475 -5.07 32.69 1.65
N THR A 476 -4.11 33.44 1.12
CA THR A 476 -3.12 32.96 0.15
C THR A 476 -1.72 33.47 0.49
N LEU A 477 -0.70 32.87 -0.12
CA LEU A 477 0.69 33.33 -0.04
C LEU A 477 1.07 33.97 -1.38
N ASP A 478 1.59 35.19 -1.32
CA ASP A 478 2.25 35.80 -2.46
C ASP A 478 3.64 35.18 -2.63
N SER A 479 3.88 34.50 -3.74
CA SER A 479 5.15 33.81 -4.00
C SER A 479 6.33 34.76 -4.20
N GLU A 480 6.10 36.02 -4.60
CA GLU A 480 7.17 36.99 -4.85
C GLU A 480 7.60 37.68 -3.56
N SER A 481 6.64 38.09 -2.73
CA SER A 481 6.91 38.82 -1.49
C SER A 481 7.02 37.93 -0.25
N GLY A 482 6.43 36.74 -0.28
CA GLY A 482 6.25 35.88 0.89
C GLY A 482 5.19 36.41 1.86
N ASP A 483 4.47 37.48 1.50
CA ASP A 483 3.41 38.06 2.34
C ASP A 483 2.15 37.18 2.31
N ILE A 484 1.43 37.15 3.44
CA ILE A 484 0.14 36.48 3.53
C ILE A 484 -0.95 37.47 3.12
N ILE A 485 -1.76 37.11 2.13
CA ILE A 485 -2.83 37.98 1.61
C ILE A 485 -4.19 37.43 2.01
N TRP A 486 -4.97 38.26 2.70
CA TRP A 486 -6.38 38.00 3.03
C TRP A 486 -7.28 38.78 2.10
N LYS A 487 -8.32 38.13 1.58
CA LYS A 487 -9.28 38.73 0.65
C LYS A 487 -10.65 38.82 1.29
N TYR A 488 -11.30 39.97 1.12
CA TYR A 488 -12.67 40.26 1.51
C TYR A 488 -13.39 40.87 0.29
N GLY A 489 -14.08 40.04 -0.48
CA GLY A 489 -14.65 40.39 -1.77
C GLY A 489 -13.56 40.82 -2.75
N THR A 490 -13.58 42.09 -3.15
CA THR A 490 -12.58 42.68 -4.05
C THR A 490 -11.43 43.38 -3.33
N SER A 491 -11.51 43.51 -2.01
CA SER A 491 -10.47 44.15 -1.19
C SER A 491 -9.50 43.14 -0.60
N THR A 492 -8.27 43.59 -0.32
CA THR A 492 -7.20 42.74 0.21
C THR A 492 -6.44 43.41 1.35
N ILE A 493 -5.96 42.61 2.30
CA ILE A 493 -5.05 43.02 3.38
C ILE A 493 -3.83 42.09 3.31
N SER A 494 -2.62 42.67 3.33
CA SER A 494 -1.36 41.92 3.30
C SER A 494 -0.69 41.97 4.68
N PHE A 495 -0.21 40.82 5.14
CA PHE A 495 0.47 40.66 6.42
C PHE A 495 1.94 40.32 6.22
N SER A 496 2.78 40.77 7.16
CA SER A 496 4.15 40.28 7.29
C SER A 496 4.17 38.82 7.74
N ALA A 497 5.34 38.18 7.64
CA ALA A 497 5.54 36.82 8.14
C ALA A 497 5.26 36.67 9.64
N GLU A 498 5.39 37.75 10.42
CA GLU A 498 5.10 37.81 11.86
C GLU A 498 3.60 38.04 12.16
N GLY A 499 2.76 38.24 11.14
CA GLY A 499 1.31 38.39 11.31
C GLY A 499 0.82 39.81 11.60
N SER A 500 1.58 40.83 11.22
CA SER A 500 1.18 42.25 11.31
C SER A 500 0.79 42.81 9.94
N VAL A 501 -0.25 43.65 9.88
CA VAL A 501 -0.69 44.32 8.64
C VAL A 501 0.43 45.21 8.10
N LYS A 502 0.80 45.01 6.83
CA LYS A 502 1.77 45.83 6.09
C LYS A 502 1.08 46.86 5.19
N ASN A 503 0.05 46.43 4.46
CA ASN A 503 -0.70 47.27 3.55
C ASN A 503 -2.09 46.67 3.26
N TRP A 504 -2.92 47.43 2.57
CA TRP A 504 -4.21 46.97 2.08
C TRP A 504 -4.56 47.64 0.74
N ASN A 505 -5.47 47.02 0.01
CA ASN A 505 -6.15 47.60 -1.14
C ASN A 505 -7.65 47.57 -0.85
N ASP A 506 -8.22 48.75 -0.55
CA ASP A 506 -9.63 48.88 -0.21
C ASP A 506 -10.45 49.36 -1.41
N THR A 507 -11.45 48.58 -1.78
CA THR A 507 -12.45 48.89 -2.83
C THR A 507 -13.78 49.38 -2.24
N GLY A 508 -13.81 49.65 -0.93
CA GLY A 508 -14.91 50.28 -0.21
C GLY A 508 -15.57 49.40 0.85
N ASN A 509 -14.99 48.24 1.18
CA ASN A 509 -15.56 47.31 2.14
C ASN A 509 -14.62 46.98 3.31
N LEU A 510 -13.40 47.53 3.37
CA LEU A 510 -12.52 47.36 4.54
C LEU A 510 -12.79 48.43 5.60
N LYS A 511 -12.65 48.04 6.88
CA LYS A 511 -12.70 48.94 8.03
C LYS A 511 -11.28 49.43 8.36
N VAL A 512 -10.72 50.27 7.49
CA VAL A 512 -9.32 50.77 7.57
C VAL A 512 -9.27 52.26 7.88
N LEU A 513 -8.18 52.69 8.53
CA LEU A 513 -7.90 54.12 8.74
C LEU A 513 -7.60 54.80 7.40
N LYS A 514 -8.38 55.84 7.08
CA LYS A 514 -8.30 56.56 5.79
C LYS A 514 -7.21 57.60 5.72
#